data_AF-A0A1W1UF64-F1
#
_entry.id   AF-A0A1W1UF64-F1
#
_cell.length_a   1.000
_cell.length_b   1.000
_cell.length_c   1.000
_cell.angle_alpha   90.00
_cell.angle_beta   90.00
_cell.angle_gamma   90.00
#
_symmetry.space_group_name_H-M   'P 1'
#
loop_
_entity.id
_entity.type
_entity.pdbx_description
1 polymer ?
#
loop_
_entity_poly.entity_id
_entity_poly.type
_entity_poly.pdbx_seq_one_letter_code
_entity_poly.pdbx_strand_id
1 'polypeptide(L)'
;MRAVEAPTLGDLTWNQYRSQVINAITAVEAQMHHLRKSINTEGMTYEVAGLLKIEIIDQEDFDVLSALVKAVRHVGREAIRATKEDHGGQFSLRLL
;
A
#
# COMPACT_ATOMS: atom_id res chain seq x y z
N MET A 1 -4.85 -12.36 10.14
CA MET A 1 -4.00 -11.51 11.00
C MET A 1 -4.75 -10.22 11.21
N ARG A 2 -4.88 -9.74 12.44
CA ARG A 2 -5.56 -8.47 12.71
C ARG A 2 -4.63 -7.29 12.44
N ALA A 3 -5.19 -6.11 12.19
CA ALA A 3 -4.37 -4.92 11.96
C ALA A 3 -3.66 -4.45 13.25
N VAL A 4 -4.29 -4.64 14.42
CA VAL A 4 -3.67 -4.39 15.73
C VAL A 4 -2.51 -5.34 16.06
N GLU A 5 -2.40 -6.46 15.35
CA GLU A 5 -1.27 -7.41 15.49
C GLU A 5 -0.09 -7.05 14.57
N ALA A 6 -0.16 -5.91 13.88
CA ALA A 6 0.92 -5.47 12.99
C ALA A 6 2.27 -5.42 13.75
N PRO A 7 3.38 -5.84 13.11
CA PRO A 7 4.68 -5.84 13.74
C PRO A 7 5.06 -4.46 14.26
N THR A 8 5.77 -4.40 15.38
CA THR A 8 6.20 -3.12 15.96
C THR A 8 7.38 -2.52 15.17
N LEU A 9 7.44 -1.19 15.14
CA LEU A 9 8.54 -0.45 14.51
C LEU A 9 9.90 -0.89 15.06
N GLY A 10 10.75 -1.45 14.21
CA GLY A 10 12.09 -1.92 14.55
C GLY A 10 12.31 -3.42 14.37
N ASP A 11 11.23 -4.21 14.26
CA ASP A 11 11.32 -5.64 13.96
C ASP A 11 11.61 -5.91 12.48
N LEU A 12 12.33 -6.99 12.19
CA LEU A 12 12.63 -7.39 10.80
C LEU A 12 11.35 -7.65 9.99
N THR A 13 10.29 -8.09 10.68
CA THR A 13 8.95 -8.35 10.14
C THR A 13 8.18 -7.07 9.81
N TRP A 14 8.52 -5.92 10.43
CA TRP A 14 7.92 -4.62 10.11
C TRP A 14 8.24 -4.17 8.70
N ASN A 15 9.50 -4.30 8.27
CA ASN A 15 9.90 -3.93 6.92
C ASN A 15 9.21 -4.79 5.86
N GLN A 16 9.07 -6.09 6.14
CA GLN A 16 8.34 -7.02 5.25
C GLN A 16 6.86 -6.66 5.17
N TYR A 17 6.22 -6.40 6.32
CA TYR A 17 4.82 -5.98 6.38
C TYR A 17 4.59 -4.66 5.64
N ARG A 18 5.45 -3.66 5.86
CA ARG A 18 5.42 -2.37 5.14
C ARG A 18 5.54 -2.56 3.63
N SER A 19 6.47 -3.41 3.17
CA SER A 19 6.61 -3.71 1.74
C SER A 19 5.38 -4.41 1.15
N GLN A 20 4.75 -5.33 1.88
CA GLN A 20 3.51 -5.98 1.46
C GLN A 20 2.36 -4.97 1.33
N VAL A 21 2.23 -4.04 2.28
CA VAL A 21 1.23 -2.97 2.23
C VAL A 21 1.46 -2.02 1.06
N ILE A 22 2.72 -1.63 0.78
CA ILE A 22 3.05 -0.82 -0.39
C ILE A 22 2.70 -1.55 -1.69
N ASN A 23 3.01 -2.86 -1.79
CA ASN A 23 2.66 -3.66 -2.96
C ASN A 23 1.15 -3.78 -3.16
N ALA A 24 0.39 -3.98 -2.09
CA ALA A 24 -1.08 -4.02 -2.13
C ALA A 24 -1.66 -2.68 -2.58
N ILE A 25 -1.20 -1.56 -2.02
CA ILE A 25 -1.62 -0.21 -2.45
C ILE A 25 -1.31 0.03 -3.93
N THR A 26 -0.11 -0.38 -4.37
CA THR A 26 0.32 -0.22 -5.77
C THR A 26 -0.59 -1.01 -6.70
N ALA A 27 -0.96 -2.25 -6.34
CA ALA A 27 -1.87 -3.07 -7.12
C ALA A 27 -3.27 -2.44 -7.22
N VAL A 28 -3.81 -1.94 -6.10
CA VAL A 28 -5.13 -1.29 -6.08
C VAL A 28 -5.12 0.03 -6.88
N GLU A 29 -4.12 0.89 -6.68
CA GLU A 29 -3.98 2.14 -7.46
C GLU A 29 -3.82 1.84 -8.96
N ALA A 30 -3.06 0.80 -9.34
CA ALA A 30 -2.91 0.39 -10.74
C ALA A 30 -4.24 -0.10 -11.34
N GLN A 31 -5.01 -0.90 -10.59
CA GLN A 31 -6.34 -1.35 -10.99
C GLN A 31 -7.31 -0.18 -11.14
N MET A 32 -7.34 0.76 -10.18
CA MET A 32 -8.19 1.95 -10.24
C MET A 32 -7.82 2.84 -11.42
N HIS A 33 -6.53 3.01 -11.69
CA HIS A 33 -6.05 3.75 -12.86
C HIS A 33 -6.51 3.07 -14.18
N HIS A 34 -6.43 1.74 -14.28
CA HIS A 34 -6.93 1.01 -15.45
C HIS A 34 -8.44 1.21 -15.65
N LEU A 35 -9.21 1.20 -14.57
CA LEU A 35 -10.66 1.45 -14.57
C LEU A 35 -11.02 2.93 -14.75
N ARG A 36 -10.04 3.85 -14.83
CA ARG A 36 -10.23 5.32 -14.80
C ARG A 36 -11.07 5.80 -13.62
N LYS A 37 -10.95 5.12 -12.49
CA LYS A 37 -11.63 5.46 -11.23
C LYS A 37 -10.61 5.99 -10.22
N SER A 38 -11.12 6.74 -9.25
CA SER A 38 -10.35 7.12 -8.06
C SER A 38 -10.95 6.42 -6.84
N ILE A 39 -10.09 6.07 -5.89
CA ILE A 39 -10.50 5.48 -4.63
C ILE A 39 -10.09 6.41 -3.48
N ASN A 40 -10.99 6.64 -2.53
CA ASN A 40 -10.68 7.39 -1.32
C ASN A 40 -9.83 6.52 -0.38
N THR A 41 -9.36 7.10 0.72
CA THR A 41 -8.50 6.36 1.66
C THR A 41 -9.25 5.21 2.34
N GLU A 42 -10.52 5.41 2.70
CA GLU A 42 -11.31 4.35 3.35
C GLU A 42 -11.49 3.13 2.45
N GLY A 43 -11.87 3.34 1.19
CA GLY A 43 -11.95 2.27 0.20
C GLY A 43 -10.60 1.60 -0.01
N MET A 44 -9.50 2.38 -0.08
CA MET A 44 -8.15 1.82 -0.18
C MET A 44 -7.82 0.92 1.02
N THR A 45 -8.19 1.32 2.24
CA THR A 45 -7.99 0.54 3.46
C THR A 45 -8.69 -0.82 3.36
N TYR A 46 -9.95 -0.87 2.90
CA TYR A 46 -10.68 -2.12 2.72
C TYR A 46 -10.08 -3.01 1.62
N GLU A 47 -9.70 -2.44 0.48
CA GLU A 47 -9.08 -3.19 -0.62
C GLU A 47 -7.73 -3.79 -0.20
N VAL A 48 -6.89 -3.01 0.50
CA VAL A 48 -5.62 -3.48 1.04
C VAL A 48 -5.83 -4.57 2.09
N ALA A 49 -6.83 -4.42 2.97
CA ALA A 49 -7.17 -5.44 3.94
C ALA A 49 -7.58 -6.76 3.26
N GLY A 50 -8.41 -6.68 2.22
CA GLY A 50 -8.81 -7.84 1.42
C GLY A 50 -7.62 -8.54 0.74
N LEU A 51 -6.73 -7.78 0.11
CA LEU A 51 -5.54 -8.33 -0.57
C LEU A 51 -4.57 -9.00 0.41
N LEU A 52 -4.39 -8.42 1.59
CA LEU A 52 -3.49 -8.95 2.61
C LEU A 52 -4.16 -9.96 3.55
N LYS A 53 -5.45 -10.25 3.35
CA LYS A 53 -6.25 -11.10 4.25
C LYS A 53 -6.16 -10.64 5.72
N ILE A 54 -6.16 -9.31 5.90
CA ILE A 54 -6.22 -8.68 7.21
C ILE A 54 -7.69 -8.56 7.60
N GLU A 55 -8.02 -9.08 8.77
CA GLU A 55 -9.38 -8.97 9.31
C GLU A 55 -9.52 -7.62 10.02
N ILE A 56 -10.55 -6.87 9.63
CA ILE A 56 -10.96 -5.63 10.30
C ILE A 56 -12.19 -5.98 11.14
N ILE A 57 -11.98 -6.21 12.43
CA ILE A 57 -13.04 -6.66 13.35
C ILE A 57 -13.69 -5.46 14.05
N ASP A 58 -12.89 -4.44 14.37
CA ASP A 58 -13.32 -3.23 15.05
C ASP A 58 -12.77 -1.97 14.39
N GLN A 59 -13.19 -0.81 14.92
CA GLN A 59 -12.75 0.50 14.41
C GLN A 59 -11.25 0.72 14.64
N GLU A 60 -10.66 0.13 15.68
CA GLU A 60 -9.25 0.28 15.99
C GLU A 60 -8.37 -0.41 14.93
N ASP A 61 -8.74 -1.62 14.51
CA ASP A 61 -8.12 -2.32 13.38
C ASP A 61 -8.15 -1.45 12.10
N PHE A 62 -9.30 -0.83 11.84
CA PHE A 62 -9.46 0.04 10.69
C PHE A 62 -8.56 1.27 10.77
N ASP A 63 -8.52 1.94 11.92
CA ASP A 63 -7.77 3.18 12.11
C ASP A 63 -6.25 2.95 11.98
N VAL A 64 -5.74 1.83 12.52
CA VAL A 64 -4.34 1.42 12.40
C VAL A 64 -3.96 1.21 10.92
N LEU A 65 -4.76 0.42 10.19
CA LEU A 65 -4.48 0.16 8.78
C LEU A 65 -4.65 1.42 7.93
N SER A 66 -5.67 2.23 8.21
CA SER A 66 -5.94 3.50 7.53
C SER A 66 -4.79 4.50 7.73
N ALA A 67 -4.23 4.59 8.94
CA ALA A 67 -3.07 5.41 9.22
C ALA A 67 -1.85 4.95 8.40
N LEU A 68 -1.62 3.63 8.33
CA LEU A 68 -0.54 3.07 7.55
C LEU A 68 -0.73 3.33 6.04
N VAL A 69 -1.93 3.10 5.53
CA VAL A 69 -2.29 3.38 4.12
C VAL A 69 -2.05 4.86 3.80
N LYS A 70 -2.53 5.79 4.64
CA LYS A 70 -2.27 7.24 4.47
C LYS A 70 -0.77 7.54 4.43
N ALA A 71 -0.01 6.93 5.34
CA ALA A 71 1.43 7.15 5.44
C ALA A 71 2.19 6.66 4.21
N VAL A 72 1.82 5.52 3.61
CA VAL A 72 2.57 4.92 2.49
C VAL A 72 1.93 5.08 1.10
N ARG A 73 0.74 5.67 1.00
CA ARG A 73 0.03 5.83 -0.28
C ARG A 73 0.82 6.63 -1.31
N HIS A 74 1.57 7.64 -0.88
CA HIS A 74 2.41 8.43 -1.78
C HIS A 74 3.49 7.55 -2.45
N VAL A 75 4.10 6.63 -1.69
CA VAL A 75 5.10 5.68 -2.20
C VAL A 75 4.53 4.78 -3.29
N GLY A 76 3.31 4.25 -3.10
CA GLY A 76 2.65 3.43 -4.12
C GLY A 76 2.32 4.22 -5.40
N ARG A 77 1.92 5.48 -5.26
CA ARG A 77 1.68 6.36 -6.42
C ARG A 77 2.97 6.71 -7.16
N GLU A 78 4.06 6.93 -6.43
CA GLU A 78 5.38 7.16 -7.01
C GLU A 78 5.90 5.92 -7.72
N ALA A 79 5.68 4.72 -7.17
CA ALA A 79 6.02 3.47 -7.85
C ALA A 79 5.33 3.34 -9.22
N ILE A 80 4.05 3.69 -9.33
CA ILE A 80 3.29 3.70 -10.60
C ILE A 80 3.82 4.77 -11.57
N ARG A 81 4.20 5.96 -11.06
CA ARG A 81 4.81 7.00 -11.88
C ARG A 81 6.18 6.54 -12.41
N ALA A 82 7.01 5.97 -11.55
CA ALA A 82 8.32 5.44 -11.91
C ALA A 82 8.20 4.30 -12.93
N THR A 83 7.19 3.42 -12.83
CA THR A 83 6.96 2.37 -13.86
C THR A 83 6.51 2.98 -15.19
N LYS A 84 5.73 4.06 -15.19
CA LYS A 84 5.36 4.79 -16.42
C LYS A 84 6.57 5.48 -17.06
N GLU A 85 7.45 6.05 -16.25
CA GLU A 85 8.70 6.64 -16.73
C GLU A 85 9.62 5.56 -17.31
N ASP A 86 9.76 4.41 -16.65
CA ASP A 86 10.64 3.32 -17.12
C ASP A 86 10.13 2.66 -18.43
N HIS A 87 8.82 2.59 -18.65
CA HIS A 87 8.24 2.14 -19.93
C HIS A 87 8.17 3.24 -21.00
N GLY A 88 8.36 4.52 -20.63
CA GLY A 88 8.44 5.66 -21.54
C GLY A 88 9.87 6.11 -21.86
N GLY A 89 10.85 5.64 -21.09
CA GLY A 89 12.25 6.04 -21.18
C GLY A 89 13.03 5.47 -20.01
N GLN A 90 13.69 4.34 -20.27
CA GLN A 90 14.80 3.76 -19.52
C GLN A 90 15.57 4.80 -18.67
N PHE A 91 15.31 4.87 -17.36
CA PHE A 91 16.18 5.54 -16.41
C PHE A 91 16.45 4.60 -15.24
N SER A 92 17.64 4.01 -15.28
CA SER A 92 18.19 3.17 -14.23
C SER A 92 18.28 3.95 -12.91
N LEU A 93 17.33 3.74 -12.00
CA LEU A 93 17.49 4.14 -10.61
C LEU A 93 18.45 3.16 -9.92
N ARG A 94 19.74 3.43 -10.13
CA ARG A 94 20.85 2.92 -9.33
C ARG A 94 20.78 3.65 -7.98
N LEU A 95 20.15 3.03 -6.98
CA LEU A 95 20.23 3.48 -5.60
C LEU A 95 21.69 3.30 -5.13
N LEU A 96 22.33 4.44 -4.83
CA LEU A 96 23.60 4.54 -4.09
C LEU A 96 23.39 4.18 -2.62
#